data_AF-A0A8J2Z907-F1
#
_entry.id   AF-A0A8J2Z907-F1
#
_cell.length_a   1.000
_cell.length_b   1.000
_cell.length_c   1.000
_cell.angle_alpha   90.00
_cell.angle_beta   90.00
_cell.angle_gamma   90.00
#
_symmetry.space_group_name_H-M   'P 1'
#
loop_
_entity.id
_entity.type
_entity.pdbx_description
1 polymer ?
#
loop_
_entity_poly.entity_id
_entity_poly.type
_entity_poly.pdbx_seq_one_letter_code
_entity_poly.pdbx_strand_id
1 'polypeptide(L)'
;MPDEAPRYTMALELQGLGRGVLVRTRAGHAAKVEGNPAHPASLGATDPFLEAAVLSLHDPAATLEAERAALAGRRALLALALLTLWRWFVQFVVVWMADLPAESAWYLRRAGAWAWLELGLVMPTLVAAIVIAIPPRSGPIRLGAVSALLVVQHLGHLWWLVRPDAPRGTPPLWLDALLAPALAAWAAWWWSEVRRRAAPAPAA
;
A
#
# COMPACT_ATOMS: atom_id res chain seq x y z
N MET A 1 24.74 -7.58 -23.77
CA MET A 1 25.32 -8.22 -22.57
C MET A 1 24.20 -9.07 -21.97
N PRO A 2 24.23 -10.40 -22.07
CA PRO A 2 23.15 -11.22 -21.52
C PRO A 2 23.20 -11.15 -19.99
N ASP A 3 22.02 -11.00 -19.40
CA ASP A 3 21.72 -10.85 -17.99
C ASP A 3 22.27 -12.03 -17.17
N GLU A 4 23.44 -11.87 -16.55
CA GLU A 4 24.06 -12.91 -15.73
C GLU A 4 23.34 -12.98 -14.38
N ALA A 5 22.29 -13.80 -14.31
CA ALA A 5 21.53 -14.02 -13.10
C ALA A 5 22.47 -14.38 -11.92
N PRO A 6 22.33 -13.72 -10.75
CA PRO A 6 23.23 -13.92 -9.62
C PRO A 6 23.21 -15.38 -9.16
N ARG A 7 24.42 -15.93 -8.98
CA ARG A 7 24.67 -17.31 -8.54
C ARG A 7 25.16 -17.29 -7.10
N TYR A 8 24.50 -18.06 -6.26
CA TYR A 8 24.89 -18.23 -4.86
C TYR A 8 25.36 -19.65 -4.64
N THR A 9 26.48 -19.80 -3.93
CA THR A 9 26.97 -21.11 -3.48
C THR A 9 26.28 -21.44 -2.16
N MET A 10 25.55 -22.54 -2.13
CA MET A 10 24.85 -23.04 -0.94
C MET A 10 25.21 -24.52 -0.73
N ALA A 11 24.99 -25.04 0.48
CA ALA A 11 25.02 -26.47 0.74
C ALA A 11 23.59 -26.95 0.99
N LEU A 12 23.14 -27.97 0.25
CA LEU A 12 21.88 -28.66 0.49
C LEU A 12 22.18 -30.05 1.03
N GLU A 13 21.42 -30.46 2.04
CA GLU A 13 21.49 -31.81 2.58
C GLU A 13 20.60 -32.73 1.75
N LEU A 14 21.18 -33.82 1.23
CA LEU A 14 20.43 -34.89 0.58
C LEU A 14 20.85 -36.21 1.23
N GLN A 15 19.91 -36.92 1.87
CA GLN A 15 20.16 -38.20 2.57
C GLN A 15 21.29 -38.13 3.64
N GLY A 16 21.39 -37.03 4.40
CA GLY A 16 22.41 -36.88 5.44
C GLY A 16 23.79 -36.45 4.93
N LEU A 17 23.94 -36.22 3.62
CA LEU A 17 25.18 -35.78 2.99
C LEU A 17 25.01 -34.36 2.44
N GLY A 18 25.87 -33.44 2.87
CA GLY A 18 25.91 -32.08 2.33
C GLY A 18 26.52 -32.06 0.93
N ARG A 19 25.78 -31.56 -0.06
CA ARG A 19 26.28 -31.28 -1.42
C ARG A 19 26.35 -29.78 -1.65
N GLY A 20 27.50 -29.34 -2.16
CA GLY A 20 27.67 -27.97 -2.64
C GLY A 20 26.90 -27.75 -3.95
N VAL A 21 26.05 -26.71 -3.96
CA VAL A 21 25.20 -26.36 -5.09
C VAL A 21 25.35 -24.89 -5.46
N LEU A 22 25.11 -24.60 -6.73
CA LEU A 22 24.97 -23.25 -7.27
C LEU A 22 23.49 -22.97 -7.49
N VAL A 23 22.95 -22.02 -6.75
CA VAL A 23 21.57 -21.56 -6.90
C VAL A 23 21.58 -20.33 -7.78
N ARG A 24 20.92 -20.43 -8.94
CA ARG A 24 20.65 -19.29 -9.80
C ARG A 24 19.33 -18.69 -9.36
N THR A 25 19.36 -17.41 -8.99
CA THR A 25 18.14 -16.70 -8.59
C THR A 25 17.67 -15.77 -9.70
N ARG A 26 16.36 -15.62 -9.82
CA ARG A 26 15.73 -14.63 -10.70
C ARG A 26 14.79 -13.79 -9.85
N ALA A 27 15.04 -12.48 -9.79
CA ALA A 27 14.27 -11.56 -8.95
C ALA A 27 14.16 -12.00 -7.47
N GLY A 28 15.23 -12.61 -6.91
CA GLY A 28 15.27 -13.07 -5.52
C GLY A 28 14.68 -14.46 -5.26
N HIS A 29 14.15 -15.14 -6.28
CA HIS A 29 13.62 -16.51 -6.15
C HIS A 29 14.57 -17.52 -6.77
N ALA A 30 14.74 -18.68 -6.12
CA ALA A 30 15.50 -19.80 -6.66
C ALA A 30 14.86 -20.26 -7.98
N ALA A 31 15.55 -20.04 -9.09
CA ALA A 31 15.07 -20.39 -10.42
C ALA A 31 15.68 -21.70 -10.91
N LYS A 32 16.90 -22.01 -10.47
CA LYS A 32 17.58 -23.26 -10.79
C LYS A 32 18.63 -23.60 -9.74
N VAL A 33 18.78 -24.89 -9.44
CA VAL A 33 19.84 -25.43 -8.59
C VAL A 33 20.70 -26.36 -9.46
N GLU A 34 22.00 -26.12 -9.50
CA GLU A 34 22.97 -26.93 -10.24
C GLU A 34 24.07 -27.41 -9.29
N GLY A 35 24.68 -28.56 -9.57
CA GLY A 35 25.83 -29.04 -8.79
C GLY A 35 27.01 -28.09 -8.89
N ASN A 36 27.73 -27.84 -7.79
CA ASN A 36 28.94 -27.02 -7.83
C ASN A 36 30.10 -27.81 -8.47
N PRO A 37 30.72 -27.31 -9.57
CA PRO A 37 31.89 -27.93 -10.19
C PRO A 37 33.08 -28.10 -9.24
N ALA A 38 33.22 -27.22 -8.26
CA ALA A 38 34.28 -27.27 -7.26
C ALA A 38 34.01 -28.31 -6.13
N HIS A 39 32.87 -29.02 -6.17
CA HIS A 39 32.54 -30.01 -5.14
C HIS A 39 33.24 -31.35 -5.41
N PRO A 40 34.13 -31.83 -4.51
CA PRO A 40 35.01 -32.97 -4.78
C PRO A 40 34.27 -34.29 -5.06
N ALA A 41 33.06 -34.47 -4.50
CA ALA A 41 32.26 -35.67 -4.72
C ALA A 41 31.20 -35.54 -5.85
N SER A 42 30.91 -34.32 -6.32
CA SER A 42 29.87 -34.09 -7.34
C SER A 42 30.43 -33.65 -8.68
N LEU A 43 31.60 -32.98 -8.71
CA LEU A 43 32.25 -32.45 -9.92
C LEU A 43 31.29 -31.65 -10.83
N GLY A 44 30.27 -31.01 -10.25
CA GLY A 44 29.25 -30.26 -11.00
C GLY A 44 28.06 -31.09 -11.52
N ALA A 45 28.00 -32.40 -11.25
CA ALA A 45 26.85 -33.23 -11.57
C ALA A 45 25.57 -32.72 -10.88
N THR A 46 24.51 -32.58 -11.65
CA THR A 46 23.16 -32.20 -11.20
C THR A 46 22.28 -33.44 -11.28
N ASP A 47 21.48 -33.70 -10.25
CA ASP A 47 20.56 -34.84 -10.21
C ASP A 47 19.10 -34.37 -10.10
N PRO A 48 18.11 -35.24 -10.41
CA PRO A 48 16.69 -34.87 -10.38
C PRO A 48 16.20 -34.44 -9.00
N PHE A 49 16.80 -34.95 -7.91
CA PHE A 49 16.46 -34.56 -6.54
C PHE A 49 16.99 -33.16 -6.22
N LEU A 50 18.16 -32.82 -6.75
CA LEU A 50 18.78 -31.50 -6.66
C LEU A 50 17.97 -30.46 -7.44
N GLU A 51 17.49 -30.81 -8.64
CA GLU A 51 16.57 -29.94 -9.39
C GLU A 51 15.21 -29.80 -8.69
N ALA A 52 14.70 -30.88 -8.08
CA ALA A 52 13.48 -30.84 -7.28
C ALA A 52 13.65 -30.01 -5.99
N ALA A 53 14.87 -29.84 -5.49
CA ALA A 53 15.14 -29.04 -4.30
C ALA A 53 14.78 -27.55 -4.48
N VAL A 54 14.63 -27.08 -5.72
CA VAL A 54 14.06 -25.76 -6.03
C VAL A 54 12.66 -25.60 -5.41
N LEU A 55 11.83 -26.64 -5.44
CA LEU A 55 10.48 -26.60 -4.88
C LEU A 55 10.49 -26.44 -3.36
N SER A 56 11.44 -27.08 -2.66
CA SER A 56 11.62 -26.91 -1.21
C SER A 56 12.17 -25.54 -0.81
N LEU A 57 12.82 -24.83 -1.73
CA LEU A 57 13.24 -23.43 -1.53
C LEU A 57 12.13 -22.43 -1.88
N HIS A 58 11.06 -22.89 -2.51
CA HIS A 58 9.91 -22.06 -2.84
C HIS A 58 8.86 -22.23 -1.75
N ASP A 59 8.49 -21.14 -1.07
CA ASP A 59 7.30 -21.10 -0.21
C ASP A 59 6.12 -20.51 -1.01
N PRO A 60 5.29 -21.36 -1.65
CA PRO A 60 4.14 -20.89 -2.42
C PRO A 60 3.05 -20.29 -1.51
N ALA A 61 3.00 -20.66 -0.23
CA ALA A 61 1.97 -20.17 0.68
C ALA A 61 2.23 -18.70 1.03
N ALA A 62 3.46 -18.35 1.41
CA ALA A 62 3.84 -16.97 1.73
C ALA A 62 3.68 -16.02 0.53
N THR A 63 4.02 -16.48 -0.69
CA THR A 63 3.86 -15.68 -1.91
C THR A 63 2.39 -15.47 -2.27
N LEU A 64 1.56 -16.51 -2.17
CA LEU A 64 0.12 -16.42 -2.41
C LEU A 64 -0.59 -15.52 -1.37
N GLU A 65 -0.18 -15.60 -0.11
CA GLU A 65 -0.69 -14.73 0.96
C GLU A 65 -0.36 -13.26 0.71
N ALA A 66 0.88 -12.97 0.30
CA ALA A 66 1.30 -11.61 -0.06
C ALA A 66 0.52 -11.06 -1.27
N GLU A 67 0.30 -11.87 -2.31
CA GLU A 67 -0.49 -11.48 -3.48
C GLU A 67 -1.97 -11.23 -3.12
N ARG A 68 -2.56 -12.09 -2.28
CA ARG A 68 -3.93 -11.93 -1.78
C ARG A 68 -4.08 -10.66 -0.95
N ALA A 69 -3.14 -10.39 -0.05
CA ALA A 69 -3.12 -9.18 0.76
C ALA A 69 -3.01 -7.91 -0.11
N ALA A 70 -2.12 -7.91 -1.12
CA ALA A 70 -1.98 -6.81 -2.06
C ALA A 70 -3.27 -6.58 -2.88
N LEU A 71 -3.91 -7.65 -3.34
CA LEU A 71 -5.18 -7.58 -4.06
C LEU A 71 -6.31 -7.05 -3.17
N ALA A 72 -6.39 -7.50 -1.92
CA ALA A 72 -7.35 -7.02 -0.93
C ALA A 72 -7.15 -5.53 -0.63
N GLY A 73 -5.90 -5.10 -0.42
CA GLY A 73 -5.54 -3.70 -0.20
C GLY A 73 -5.95 -2.80 -1.36
N ARG A 74 -5.63 -3.19 -2.61
CA ARG A 74 -6.08 -2.44 -3.80
C ARG A 74 -7.59 -2.33 -3.88
N ARG A 75 -8.30 -3.45 -3.71
CA ARG A 75 -9.77 -3.49 -3.75
C ARG A 75 -10.38 -2.60 -2.68
N ALA A 76 -9.83 -2.63 -1.46
CA ALA A 76 -10.28 -1.78 -0.37
C ALA A 76 -10.07 -0.30 -0.69
N LEU A 77 -8.90 0.11 -1.21
CA LEU A 77 -8.63 1.50 -1.59
C LEU A 77 -9.54 1.98 -2.72
N LEU A 78 -9.73 1.16 -3.76
CA LEU A 78 -10.64 1.49 -4.86
C LEU A 78 -12.10 1.58 -4.36
N ALA A 79 -12.53 0.62 -3.54
CA ALA A 79 -13.86 0.63 -2.94
C ALA A 79 -14.07 1.87 -2.06
N LEU A 80 -13.08 2.24 -1.25
CA LEU A 80 -13.12 3.45 -0.42
C LEU A 80 -13.22 4.72 -1.28
N ALA A 81 -12.45 4.81 -2.36
CA ALA A 81 -12.48 5.94 -3.28
C ALA A 81 -13.84 6.06 -4.00
N LEU A 82 -14.35 4.94 -4.53
CA LEU A 82 -15.66 4.87 -5.18
C LEU A 82 -16.81 5.16 -4.21
N LEU A 83 -16.74 4.63 -2.99
CA LEU A 83 -17.71 4.91 -1.94
C LEU A 83 -17.71 6.38 -1.56
N THR A 84 -16.53 7.00 -1.49
CA THR A 84 -16.39 8.43 -1.21
C THR A 84 -17.02 9.27 -2.32
N LEU A 85 -16.74 8.93 -3.59
CA LEU A 85 -17.35 9.58 -4.74
C LEU A 85 -18.88 9.42 -4.73
N TRP A 86 -19.37 8.21 -4.48
CA TRP A 86 -20.80 7.92 -4.38
C TRP A 86 -21.47 8.73 -3.26
N ARG A 87 -20.86 8.78 -2.06
CA ARG A 87 -21.39 9.56 -0.92
C ARG A 87 -21.56 11.03 -1.28
N TRP A 88 -20.59 11.62 -1.97
CA TRP A 88 -20.65 13.01 -2.41
C TRP A 88 -21.72 13.22 -3.48
N PHE A 89 -21.79 12.31 -4.44
CA PHE A 89 -22.81 12.35 -5.48
C PHE A 89 -24.22 12.30 -4.87
N VAL A 90 -24.46 11.38 -3.94
CA VAL A 90 -25.76 11.27 -3.26
C VAL A 90 -26.06 12.52 -2.44
N GLN A 91 -25.11 13.03 -1.65
CA GLN A 91 -25.30 14.26 -0.89
C GLN A 91 -25.70 15.44 -1.80
N PHE A 92 -25.02 15.59 -2.93
CA PHE A 92 -25.32 16.62 -3.90
C PHE A 92 -26.73 16.47 -4.49
N VAL A 93 -27.09 15.26 -4.94
CA VAL A 93 -28.42 15.00 -5.51
C VAL A 93 -29.51 15.24 -4.47
N VAL A 94 -29.33 14.81 -3.22
CA VAL A 94 -30.31 15.01 -2.16
C VAL A 94 -30.57 16.50 -1.93
N VAL A 95 -29.52 17.31 -1.77
CA VAL A 95 -29.67 18.76 -1.55
C VAL A 95 -30.27 19.44 -2.78
N TRP A 96 -29.82 19.06 -3.99
CA TRP A 96 -30.35 19.61 -5.23
C TRP A 96 -31.85 19.31 -5.37
N MET A 97 -32.25 18.07 -5.15
CA MET A 97 -33.65 17.64 -5.30
C MET A 97 -34.57 18.24 -4.25
N ALA A 98 -34.07 18.48 -3.04
CA ALA A 98 -34.85 19.07 -1.96
C ALA A 98 -35.04 20.60 -2.10
N ASP A 99 -34.10 21.29 -2.77
CA ASP A 99 -34.07 22.75 -2.99
C ASP A 99 -34.40 23.58 -1.74
N LEU A 100 -33.93 23.13 -0.58
CA LEU A 100 -34.20 23.79 0.70
C LEU A 100 -33.31 25.04 0.86
N PRO A 101 -33.87 26.24 1.12
CA PRO A 101 -33.11 27.48 1.20
C PRO A 101 -31.98 27.46 2.24
N ALA A 102 -32.19 26.78 3.37
CA ALA A 102 -31.20 26.66 4.43
C ALA A 102 -29.99 25.80 4.01
N GLU A 103 -30.24 24.74 3.22
CA GLU A 103 -29.20 23.81 2.75
C GLU A 103 -28.39 24.44 1.62
N SER A 104 -29.05 25.07 0.64
CA SER A 104 -28.36 25.76 -0.45
C SER A 104 -27.53 26.95 0.05
N ALA A 105 -28.03 27.71 1.03
CA ALA A 105 -27.27 28.78 1.68
C ALA A 105 -25.97 28.28 2.34
N TRP A 106 -25.94 27.04 2.84
CA TRP A 106 -24.72 26.43 3.39
C TRP A 106 -23.61 26.24 2.33
N TYR A 107 -24.00 25.84 1.11
CA TYR A 107 -23.06 25.73 -0.03
C TYR A 107 -22.66 27.10 -0.59
N LEU A 108 -23.57 28.07 -0.63
CA LEU A 108 -23.27 29.43 -1.11
C LEU A 108 -22.20 30.12 -0.23
N ARG A 109 -22.19 29.86 1.09
CA ARG A 109 -21.12 30.35 1.99
C ARG A 109 -19.74 29.77 1.67
N ARG A 110 -19.69 28.62 0.99
CA ARG A 110 -18.48 27.91 0.57
C ARG A 110 -18.13 28.19 -0.89
N ALA A 111 -18.78 29.16 -1.52
CA ALA A 111 -18.38 29.67 -2.81
C ALA A 111 -17.02 30.41 -2.73
N GLY A 112 -16.46 30.75 -3.90
CA GLY A 112 -15.21 31.50 -3.99
C GLY A 112 -13.97 30.65 -3.67
N ALA A 113 -13.11 31.11 -2.76
CA ALA A 113 -11.83 30.46 -2.46
C ALA A 113 -11.96 28.99 -2.03
N TRP A 114 -13.02 28.65 -1.30
CA TRP A 114 -13.28 27.28 -0.85
C TRP A 114 -13.74 26.38 -2.01
N ALA A 115 -14.50 26.90 -2.96
CA ALA A 115 -14.84 26.16 -4.18
C ALA A 115 -13.60 25.84 -5.02
N TRP A 116 -12.60 26.73 -5.04
CA TRP A 116 -11.32 26.47 -5.72
C TRP A 116 -10.48 25.39 -5.02
N LEU A 117 -10.52 25.29 -3.69
CA LEU A 117 -9.90 24.18 -2.97
C LEU A 117 -10.55 22.84 -3.37
N GLU A 118 -11.88 22.80 -3.39
CA GLU A 118 -12.64 21.59 -3.72
C GLU A 118 -12.38 21.14 -5.16
N LEU A 119 -12.46 22.07 -6.12
CA LEU A 119 -12.29 21.78 -7.54
C LEU A 119 -10.81 21.60 -7.95
N GLY A 120 -9.89 22.32 -7.30
CA GLY A 120 -8.47 22.34 -7.67
C GLY A 120 -7.62 21.31 -6.95
N LEU A 121 -8.03 20.84 -5.77
CA LEU A 121 -7.28 19.85 -4.99
C LEU A 121 -8.10 18.59 -4.70
N VAL A 122 -9.28 18.74 -4.11
CA VAL A 122 -10.00 17.58 -3.54
C VAL A 122 -10.56 16.67 -4.63
N MET A 123 -11.24 17.23 -5.63
CA MET A 123 -11.75 16.45 -6.76
C MET A 123 -10.63 15.82 -7.61
N PRO A 124 -9.57 16.56 -8.01
CA PRO A 124 -8.50 15.97 -8.81
C PRO A 124 -7.74 14.87 -8.08
N THR A 125 -7.51 15.01 -6.77
CA THR A 125 -6.83 13.97 -5.97
C THR A 125 -7.69 12.71 -5.83
N LEU A 126 -9.01 12.84 -5.67
CA LEU A 126 -9.93 11.69 -5.69
C LEU A 126 -9.93 10.97 -7.04
N VAL A 127 -10.05 11.73 -8.14
CA VAL A 127 -10.04 11.18 -9.50
C VAL A 127 -8.71 10.49 -9.78
N ALA A 128 -7.59 11.12 -9.43
CA ALA A 128 -6.26 10.52 -9.58
C ALA A 128 -6.13 9.22 -8.77
N ALA A 129 -6.62 9.19 -7.52
CA ALA A 129 -6.60 7.97 -6.71
C ALA A 129 -7.40 6.83 -7.37
N ILE A 130 -8.58 7.12 -7.93
CA ILE A 130 -9.39 6.14 -8.66
C ILE A 130 -8.64 5.66 -9.90
N VAL A 131 -8.18 6.57 -10.77
CA VAL A 131 -7.51 6.21 -12.03
C VAL A 131 -6.26 5.36 -11.77
N ILE A 132 -5.45 5.73 -10.78
CA ILE A 132 -4.22 4.99 -10.42
C ILE A 132 -4.54 3.61 -9.83
N ALA A 133 -5.70 3.42 -9.20
CA ALA A 133 -6.13 2.17 -8.59
C ALA A 133 -6.80 1.17 -9.57
N ILE A 134 -7.16 1.59 -10.79
CA ILE A 134 -7.80 0.73 -11.80
C ILE A 134 -6.91 -0.44 -12.27
N PRO A 135 -5.63 -0.24 -12.64
CA PRO A 135 -4.82 -1.31 -13.22
C PRO A 135 -4.67 -2.53 -12.28
N PRO A 136 -4.79 -3.76 -12.79
CA PRO A 136 -4.81 -4.97 -11.96
C PRO A 136 -3.46 -5.30 -11.31
N ARG A 137 -2.35 -4.80 -11.87
CA ARG A 137 -0.98 -5.01 -11.37
C ARG A 137 -0.49 -3.79 -10.60
N SER A 138 -0.78 -3.75 -9.30
CA SER A 138 -0.36 -2.67 -8.40
C SER A 138 0.77 -3.11 -7.47
N GLY A 139 1.97 -2.56 -7.69
CA GLY A 139 3.09 -2.68 -6.76
C GLY A 139 2.92 -1.78 -5.52
N PRO A 140 3.76 -1.97 -4.48
CA PRO A 140 3.63 -1.28 -3.19
C PRO A 140 3.72 0.25 -3.30
N ILE A 141 4.57 0.77 -4.20
CA ILE A 141 4.70 2.21 -4.45
C ILE A 141 3.39 2.81 -4.94
N ARG A 142 2.70 2.09 -5.86
CA ARG A 142 1.43 2.56 -6.43
C ARG A 142 0.32 2.59 -5.38
N LEU A 143 0.26 1.56 -4.53
CA LEU A 143 -0.68 1.52 -3.41
C LEU A 143 -0.39 2.63 -2.40
N GLY A 144 0.89 2.86 -2.09
CA GLY A 144 1.32 3.98 -1.26
C GLY A 144 0.89 5.34 -1.83
N ALA A 145 1.04 5.53 -3.15
CA ALA A 145 0.60 6.74 -3.84
C ALA A 145 -0.92 6.93 -3.77
N VAL A 146 -1.72 5.88 -4.01
CA VAL A 146 -3.19 5.93 -3.88
C VAL A 146 -3.58 6.29 -2.45
N SER A 147 -2.99 5.64 -1.45
CA SER A 147 -3.24 5.94 -0.04
C SER A 147 -2.90 7.39 0.30
N ALA A 148 -1.74 7.89 -0.15
CA ALA A 148 -1.34 9.28 0.06
C ALA A 148 -2.31 10.26 -0.60
N LEU A 149 -2.74 10.00 -1.83
CA LEU A 149 -3.75 10.82 -2.53
C LEU A 149 -5.07 10.84 -1.78
N LEU A 150 -5.55 9.70 -1.27
CA LEU A 150 -6.78 9.62 -0.47
C LEU A 150 -6.66 10.38 0.86
N VAL A 151 -5.48 10.37 1.49
CA VAL A 151 -5.24 11.17 2.70
C VAL A 151 -5.25 12.67 2.37
N VAL A 152 -4.55 13.10 1.32
CA VAL A 152 -4.55 14.50 0.86
C VAL A 152 -5.97 14.96 0.53
N GLN A 153 -6.70 14.15 -0.22
CA GLN A 153 -8.10 14.34 -0.57
C GLN A 153 -8.97 14.48 0.69
N HIS A 154 -8.83 13.57 1.66
CA HIS A 154 -9.60 13.59 2.91
C HIS A 154 -9.32 14.84 3.75
N LEU A 155 -8.05 15.21 3.91
CA LEU A 155 -7.64 16.40 4.65
C LEU A 155 -8.13 17.69 3.96
N GLY A 156 -8.02 17.76 2.64
CA GLY A 156 -8.55 18.88 1.86
C GLY A 156 -10.06 19.04 2.03
N HIS A 157 -10.80 17.94 2.01
CA HIS A 157 -12.24 17.96 2.27
C HIS A 157 -12.58 18.37 3.71
N LEU A 158 -11.81 17.92 4.71
CA LEU A 158 -11.99 18.35 6.10
C LEU A 158 -11.76 19.86 6.26
N TRP A 159 -10.77 20.43 5.56
CA TRP A 159 -10.59 21.87 5.54
C TRP A 159 -11.77 22.59 4.91
N TRP A 160 -12.28 22.10 3.78
CA TRP A 160 -13.48 22.63 3.13
C TRP A 160 -14.73 22.54 4.03
N LEU A 161 -14.85 21.46 4.80
CA LEU A 161 -15.98 21.22 5.69
C LEU A 161 -15.94 22.14 6.92
N VAL A 162 -14.79 22.26 7.59
CA VAL A 162 -14.68 22.85 8.94
C VAL A 162 -14.33 24.33 8.92
N ARG A 163 -13.39 24.75 8.08
CA ARG A 163 -12.79 26.09 8.19
C ARG A 163 -13.75 27.25 7.84
N PRO A 164 -14.65 27.15 6.84
CA PRO A 164 -15.56 28.24 6.50
C PRO A 164 -16.51 28.64 7.64
N ASP A 165 -16.86 27.70 8.53
CA ASP A 165 -17.81 27.91 9.62
C ASP A 165 -17.10 28.25 10.96
N ALA A 166 -15.82 28.66 10.93
CA ALA A 166 -15.08 29.02 12.12
C ALA A 166 -15.71 30.24 12.85
N PRO A 167 -16.04 30.15 14.16
CA PRO A 167 -16.82 31.19 14.86
C PRO A 167 -16.19 32.58 14.91
N ARG A 168 -14.87 32.68 14.77
CA ARG A 168 -14.10 33.92 14.86
C ARG A 168 -13.45 34.31 13.52
N GLY A 169 -13.93 33.73 12.42
CA GLY A 169 -13.30 33.83 11.11
C GLY A 169 -12.27 32.73 10.87
N THR A 170 -11.87 32.55 9.61
CA THR A 170 -11.00 31.47 9.16
C THR A 170 -9.60 31.60 9.76
N PRO A 171 -9.15 30.67 10.62
CA PRO A 171 -7.84 30.77 11.25
C PRO A 171 -6.71 30.64 10.21
N PRO A 172 -5.53 31.24 10.44
CA PRO A 172 -4.38 31.05 9.57
C PRO A 172 -3.93 29.58 9.55
N LEU A 173 -3.42 29.11 8.40
CA LEU A 173 -3.06 27.70 8.16
C LEU A 173 -1.98 27.15 9.10
N TRP A 174 -1.07 27.99 9.59
CA TRP A 174 0.00 27.55 10.48
C TRP A 174 -0.51 27.05 11.84
N LEU A 175 -1.71 27.45 12.27
CA LEU A 175 -2.31 26.95 13.51
C LEU A 175 -2.62 25.46 13.42
N ASP A 176 -2.84 24.92 12.22
CA ASP A 176 -3.05 23.49 12.03
C ASP A 176 -1.78 22.69 12.41
N ALA A 177 -0.60 23.32 12.39
CA ALA A 177 0.64 22.71 12.86
C ALA A 177 0.63 22.41 14.37
N LEU A 178 -0.24 23.05 15.15
CA LEU A 178 -0.42 22.72 16.57
C LEU A 178 -1.01 21.32 16.78
N LEU A 179 -1.63 20.73 15.75
CA LEU A 179 -2.12 19.35 15.78
C LEU A 179 -1.00 18.32 15.57
N ALA A 180 0.14 18.73 15.01
CA ALA A 180 1.28 17.85 14.73
C ALA A 180 1.76 17.05 15.95
N PRO A 181 1.96 17.62 17.16
CA PRO A 181 2.36 16.83 18.33
C PRO A 181 1.32 15.79 18.74
N ALA A 182 0.02 16.11 18.66
CA ALA A 182 -1.05 15.17 18.98
C ALA A 182 -1.09 14.02 17.97
N LEU A 183 -0.99 14.32 16.68
CA LEU A 183 -0.92 13.32 15.61
C LEU A 183 0.34 12.46 15.73
N ALA A 184 1.49 13.05 16.07
CA ALA A 184 2.74 12.33 16.28
C ALA A 184 2.66 11.40 17.50
N ALA A 185 2.09 11.85 18.61
CA ALA A 185 1.87 11.03 19.79
C ALA A 185 0.93 9.86 19.49
N TRP A 186 -0.17 10.12 18.77
CA TRP A 186 -1.09 9.07 18.33
C TRP A 186 -0.41 8.06 17.40
N ALA A 187 0.34 8.53 16.41
CA ALA A 187 1.08 7.67 15.48
C ALA A 187 2.15 6.83 16.20
N ALA A 188 2.88 7.42 17.15
CA ALA A 188 3.88 6.73 17.96
C ALA A 188 3.23 5.65 18.85
N TRP A 189 2.09 5.96 19.47
CA TRP A 189 1.31 5.00 20.24
C TRP A 189 0.83 3.85 19.36
N TRP A 190 0.21 4.14 18.22
CA TRP A 190 -0.25 3.13 17.26
C TRP A 190 0.90 2.22 16.80
N TRP A 191 2.02 2.82 16.42
CA TRP A 191 3.21 2.09 16.01
C TRP A 191 3.77 1.20 17.12
N SER A 192 3.73 1.66 18.37
CA SER A 192 4.10 0.84 19.53
C SER A 192 3.19 -0.37 19.68
N GLU A 193 1.89 -0.21 19.46
CA GLU A 193 0.89 -1.28 19.56
C GLU A 193 1.04 -2.32 18.45
N VAL A 194 1.27 -1.87 17.21
CA VAL A 194 1.54 -2.79 16.08
C VAL A 194 2.78 -3.63 16.37
N ARG A 195 3.86 -3.02 16.87
CA ARG A 195 5.08 -3.76 17.24
C ARG A 195 4.85 -4.74 18.38
N ARG A 196 4.05 -4.38 19.38
CA ARG A 196 3.70 -5.29 20.49
C ARG A 196 2.97 -6.53 19.99
N ARG A 197 2.05 -6.39 19.03
CA ARG A 197 1.27 -7.51 18.47
C ARG A 197 2.03 -8.35 17.43
N ALA A 198 3.06 -7.78 16.82
CA ALA A 198 3.92 -8.47 15.86
C ALA A 198 5.06 -9.26 16.53
N ALA A 199 5.28 -9.09 17.83
CA ALA A 199 6.29 -9.87 18.56
C ALA A 199 5.86 -11.35 18.60
N PRO A 200 6.72 -12.30 18.19
CA PRO A 200 6.41 -13.71 18.26
C PRO A 200 6.15 -14.11 19.72
N ALA A 201 5.17 -14.99 19.94
CA ALA A 201 4.90 -15.51 21.28
C ALA A 201 6.18 -16.13 21.87
N PRO A 202 6.49 -15.89 23.16
CA PRO A 202 7.64 -16.51 23.79
C PRO A 202 7.53 -18.03 23.66
N ALA A 203 8.59 -18.67 23.17
CA ALA A 203 8.66 -20.12 23.08
C ALA A 203 8.49 -20.72 24.49
N ALA A 204 7.43 -21.51 24.65
CA ALA A 204 7.12 -22.25 25.88
C ALA A 204 7.90 -23.57 25.93
#